data_AF-A0AAJ7X8L7-F1
#
_entry.id   AF-A0AAJ7X8L7-F1
#
_cell.length_a   1.000
_cell.length_b   1.000
_cell.length_c   1.000
_cell.angle_alpha   90.00
_cell.angle_beta   90.00
_cell.angle_gamma   90.00
#
_symmetry.space_group_name_H-M   'P 1'
#
loop_
_entity.id
_entity.type
_entity.pdbx_description
1 polymer ?
#
loop_
_entity_poly.entity_id
_entity_poly.type
_entity_poly.pdbx_seq_one_letter_code
_entity_poly.pdbx_strand_id
1 'polypeptide(L)'
;MLRQKQWEDGREQRRLQRKERRQRRKQEGGEEPARKRVHAEPEPSGVRVAIDCGFDDLMLLRDVKKLHKQIQRCYAENRRAARSVLLLLTSHSGQLKTNMDTHDRGYLNWKGIEVRGERVEEAVHTAELVYLTSESPHTLASVESGRTYVIGGLVDHNHHKGLTLQKAEELGVEHARLPLDDYVKMSSRKVLTVNHVFEILLAYLDLGDWRGAFLRVLPDRKQVVPITHEASPPATSDENGCRGAAAVVVKDRERRCRDDGGDAAGPQTGGPGVNPKRSESVNAETGGSLGLEMGDGMNLGKSKSVNPEMGETQ
;
A
#
# COMPACT_ATOMS: atom_id res chain seq x y z
N MET A 1 -22.97 21.99 -7.75
CA MET A 1 -24.29 21.84 -7.09
C MET A 1 -25.42 21.40 -8.04
N LEU A 2 -25.62 22.03 -9.20
CA LEU A 2 -26.74 21.66 -10.11
C LEU A 2 -26.74 20.20 -10.59
N ARG A 3 -25.59 19.63 -10.94
CA ARG A 3 -25.47 18.26 -11.46
C ARG A 3 -25.77 17.18 -10.42
N GLN A 4 -25.54 17.49 -9.15
CA GLN A 4 -25.75 16.59 -8.01
C GLN A 4 -27.23 16.60 -7.60
N LYS A 5 -27.84 17.79 -7.60
CA LYS A 5 -29.29 17.98 -7.42
C LYS A 5 -30.10 17.31 -8.54
N GLN A 6 -29.70 17.48 -9.81
CA GLN A 6 -30.29 16.76 -10.95
C GLN A 6 -30.13 15.23 -10.87
N TRP A 7 -29.01 14.75 -10.28
CA TRP A 7 -28.84 13.33 -10.02
C TRP A 7 -29.80 12.85 -8.92
N GLU A 8 -29.91 13.56 -7.81
CA GLU A 8 -30.82 13.24 -6.70
C GLU A 8 -32.29 13.28 -7.13
N ASP A 9 -32.71 14.31 -7.87
CA ASP A 9 -34.07 14.51 -8.37
C ASP A 9 -34.48 13.39 -9.36
N GLY A 10 -33.54 12.86 -10.14
CA GLY A 10 -33.80 11.76 -11.06
C GLY A 10 -33.76 10.36 -10.42
N ARG A 11 -33.52 10.24 -9.11
CA ARG A 11 -33.34 8.93 -8.43
C ARG A 11 -34.61 8.10 -8.44
N GLU A 12 -35.74 8.74 -8.17
CA GLU A 12 -37.09 8.16 -8.23
C GLU A 12 -37.43 7.68 -9.65
N GLN A 13 -37.22 8.54 -10.66
CA GLN A 13 -37.45 8.22 -12.06
C GLN A 13 -36.59 7.04 -12.53
N ARG A 14 -35.31 6.99 -12.15
CA ARG A 14 -34.44 5.84 -12.47
C ARG A 14 -34.87 4.56 -11.75
N ARG A 15 -35.47 4.65 -10.56
CA ARG A 15 -36.02 3.51 -9.83
C ARG A 15 -37.26 2.95 -10.53
N LEU A 16 -38.16 3.83 -10.99
CA LEU A 16 -39.35 3.49 -11.78
C LEU A 16 -38.98 2.86 -13.13
N GLN A 17 -38.09 3.49 -13.90
CA GLN A 17 -37.62 2.97 -15.18
C GLN A 17 -36.94 1.59 -15.03
N ARG A 18 -36.21 1.35 -13.93
CA ARG A 18 -35.63 0.03 -13.63
C ARG A 18 -36.68 -1.02 -13.28
N LYS A 19 -37.77 -0.62 -12.59
CA LYS A 19 -38.91 -1.51 -12.28
C LYS A 19 -39.68 -1.87 -13.54
N GLU A 20 -40.03 -0.90 -14.37
CA GLU A 20 -40.71 -1.14 -15.66
C GLU A 20 -39.85 -2.00 -16.59
N ARG A 21 -38.55 -1.71 -16.73
CA ARG A 21 -37.64 -2.52 -17.55
C ARG A 21 -37.52 -3.97 -17.04
N ARG A 22 -37.62 -4.19 -15.72
CA ARG A 22 -37.68 -5.54 -15.14
C ARG A 22 -39.00 -6.24 -15.42
N GLN A 23 -40.13 -5.52 -15.31
CA GLN A 23 -41.46 -6.06 -15.62
C GLN A 23 -41.59 -6.42 -17.10
N ARG A 24 -41.12 -5.55 -18.00
CA ARG A 24 -41.12 -5.78 -19.44
C ARG A 24 -40.30 -7.02 -19.82
N ARG A 25 -39.09 -7.16 -19.27
CA ARG A 25 -38.26 -8.36 -19.46
C ARG A 25 -38.93 -9.64 -18.96
N LYS A 26 -39.68 -9.56 -17.85
CA LYS A 26 -40.41 -10.69 -17.28
C LYS A 26 -41.61 -11.09 -18.15
N GLN A 27 -42.28 -10.12 -18.78
CA GLN A 27 -43.36 -10.35 -19.75
C GLN A 27 -42.83 -10.89 -21.09
N GLU A 28 -41.64 -10.45 -21.52
CA GLU A 28 -40.94 -10.92 -22.74
C GLU A 28 -40.28 -12.30 -22.56
N GLY A 29 -40.50 -13.00 -21.44
CA GLY A 29 -39.92 -14.33 -21.18
C GLY A 29 -38.40 -14.35 -20.98
N GLY A 30 -37.77 -13.19 -20.78
CA GLY A 30 -36.33 -13.11 -20.51
C GLY A 30 -36.01 -13.66 -19.12
N GLU A 31 -34.96 -14.50 -19.04
CA GLU A 31 -34.45 -15.00 -17.76
C GLU A 31 -34.26 -13.87 -16.74
N GLU A 32 -34.76 -14.08 -15.51
CA GLU A 32 -34.47 -13.15 -14.43
C GLU A 32 -32.95 -13.07 -14.26
N PRO A 33 -32.35 -11.87 -14.16
CA PRO A 33 -30.92 -11.76 -13.91
C PRO A 33 -30.62 -12.56 -12.65
N ALA A 34 -29.65 -13.48 -12.76
CA ALA A 34 -29.25 -14.41 -11.72
C ALA A 34 -29.39 -13.76 -10.35
N ARG A 35 -30.22 -14.36 -9.48
CA ARG A 35 -30.37 -13.92 -8.08
C ARG A 35 -28.98 -13.63 -7.56
N LYS A 36 -28.79 -12.45 -6.93
CA LYS A 36 -27.52 -12.08 -6.28
C LYS A 36 -27.00 -13.33 -5.59
N ARG A 37 -25.87 -13.87 -6.07
CA ARG A 37 -25.20 -15.00 -5.41
C ARG A 37 -25.15 -14.61 -3.94
N VAL A 38 -25.79 -15.40 -3.09
CA VAL A 38 -25.63 -15.28 -1.66
C VAL A 38 -24.18 -15.66 -1.44
N HIS A 39 -23.28 -14.67 -1.41
CA HIS A 39 -21.91 -14.91 -1.01
C HIS A 39 -22.00 -15.35 0.44
N ALA A 40 -21.52 -16.56 0.71
CA ALA A 40 -21.24 -16.95 2.08
C ALA A 40 -20.35 -15.87 2.71
N GLU A 41 -20.63 -15.51 3.97
CA GLU A 41 -19.75 -14.60 4.68
C GLU A 41 -18.34 -15.22 4.72
N PRO A 42 -17.30 -14.46 4.36
CA PRO A 42 -15.96 -14.99 4.24
C PRO A 42 -15.41 -15.39 5.61
N GLU A 43 -14.62 -16.47 5.66
CA GLU A 43 -13.99 -16.92 6.89
C GLU A 43 -12.90 -15.92 7.30
N PRO A 44 -12.85 -15.42 8.54
CA PRO A 44 -11.78 -14.54 8.98
C PRO A 44 -10.42 -15.28 8.97
N SER A 45 -9.42 -14.68 8.33
CA SER A 45 -8.06 -15.23 8.25
C SER A 45 -7.24 -15.06 9.54
N GLY A 46 -7.65 -14.15 10.42
CA GLY A 46 -6.84 -13.69 11.57
C GLY A 46 -5.74 -12.70 11.19
N VAL A 47 -5.61 -12.35 9.91
CA VAL A 47 -4.64 -11.39 9.39
C VAL A 47 -5.26 -10.00 9.26
N ARG A 48 -4.46 -8.98 9.57
CA ARG A 48 -4.78 -7.57 9.31
C ARG A 48 -3.97 -7.05 8.14
N VAL A 49 -4.60 -6.21 7.31
CA VAL A 49 -3.90 -5.49 6.24
C VAL A 49 -4.24 -4.01 6.35
N ALA A 50 -3.23 -3.18 6.58
CA ALA A 50 -3.39 -1.74 6.68
C ALA A 50 -2.98 -1.07 5.36
N ILE A 51 -3.76 -0.11 4.88
CA ILE A 51 -3.38 0.82 3.82
C ILE A 51 -3.04 2.15 4.51
N ASP A 52 -1.75 2.45 4.55
CA ASP A 52 -1.21 3.66 5.16
C ASP A 52 -1.43 4.86 4.23
N CYS A 53 -2.45 5.67 4.53
CA CYS A 53 -2.84 6.80 3.70
C CYS A 53 -2.09 8.10 4.04
N GLY A 54 -1.00 8.01 4.82
CA GLY A 54 -0.21 9.16 5.29
C GLY A 54 0.65 9.86 4.24
N PHE A 55 0.36 9.66 2.94
CA PHE A 55 1.12 10.20 1.81
C PHE A 55 0.28 11.13 0.92
N ASP A 56 -0.86 11.63 1.42
CA ASP A 56 -1.80 12.45 0.66
C ASP A 56 -1.15 13.68 0.02
N ASP A 57 -0.24 14.35 0.74
CA ASP A 57 0.48 15.54 0.29
C ASP A 57 1.47 15.28 -0.87
N LEU A 58 1.84 14.01 -1.09
CA LEU A 58 2.70 13.59 -2.20
C LEU A 58 1.90 13.26 -3.47
N MET A 59 0.57 13.30 -3.41
CA MET A 59 -0.30 12.98 -4.53
C MET A 59 -1.08 14.19 -5.02
N LEU A 60 -1.14 14.34 -6.34
CA LEU A 60 -2.10 15.22 -6.97
C LEU A 60 -3.51 14.62 -6.83
N LEU A 61 -4.55 15.45 -6.86
CA LEU A 61 -5.94 14.99 -6.77
C LEU A 61 -6.31 13.89 -7.78
N ARG A 62 -5.70 13.90 -8.97
CA ARG A 62 -5.90 12.85 -10.00
C ARG A 62 -5.37 11.49 -9.54
N ASP A 63 -4.31 11.47 -8.74
CA ASP A 63 -3.66 10.28 -8.21
C ASP A 63 -4.35 9.82 -6.92
N VAL A 64 -4.80 10.74 -6.07
CA VAL A 64 -5.73 10.47 -4.96
C VAL A 64 -7.01 9.78 -5.45
N LYS A 65 -7.57 10.21 -6.58
CA LYS A 65 -8.73 9.55 -7.20
C LYS A 65 -8.42 8.13 -7.68
N LYS A 66 -7.18 7.84 -8.11
CA LYS A 66 -6.75 6.48 -8.44
C LYS A 66 -6.59 5.64 -7.17
N LEU A 67 -6.00 6.20 -6.11
CA LEU A 67 -5.89 5.52 -4.82
C LEU A 67 -7.26 5.15 -4.26
N HIS A 68 -8.22 6.07 -4.27
CA HIS A 68 -9.61 5.79 -3.85
C HIS A 68 -10.18 4.59 -4.63
N LYS A 69 -10.02 4.53 -5.96
CA LYS A 69 -10.46 3.37 -6.75
C LYS A 69 -9.74 2.07 -6.37
N GLN A 70 -8.46 2.14 -6.03
CA GLN A 70 -7.70 0.97 -5.57
C GLN A 70 -8.21 0.50 -4.20
N ILE A 71 -8.53 1.40 -3.27
CA ILE A 71 -9.15 1.06 -1.97
C ILE A 71 -10.52 0.40 -2.17
N GLN A 72 -11.36 0.94 -3.06
CA GLN A 72 -12.65 0.32 -3.42
C GLN A 72 -12.46 -1.10 -3.96
N ARG A 73 -11.42 -1.33 -4.76
CA ARG A 73 -11.06 -2.66 -5.27
C ARG A 73 -10.63 -3.58 -4.13
N CYS A 74 -9.73 -3.14 -3.23
CA CYS A 74 -9.32 -3.92 -2.07
C CYS A 74 -10.53 -4.37 -1.24
N TYR A 75 -11.43 -3.45 -0.91
CA TYR A 75 -12.64 -3.76 -0.16
C TYR A 75 -13.54 -4.77 -0.90
N ALA A 76 -13.79 -4.56 -2.20
CA ALA A 76 -14.65 -5.43 -2.98
C ALA A 76 -14.10 -6.86 -3.10
N GLU A 77 -12.78 -7.02 -3.25
CA GLU A 77 -12.14 -8.33 -3.30
C GLU A 77 -12.11 -9.01 -1.93
N ASN A 78 -11.87 -8.25 -0.85
CA ASN A 78 -11.94 -8.80 0.52
C ASN A 78 -13.33 -9.37 0.85
N ARG A 79 -14.40 -8.71 0.41
CA ARG A 79 -15.78 -9.18 0.58
C ARG A 79 -16.11 -10.44 -0.21
N ARG A 80 -15.28 -10.82 -1.18
CA ARG A 80 -15.45 -12.02 -2.03
C ARG A 80 -14.42 -13.11 -1.76
N ALA A 81 -13.41 -12.82 -0.95
CA ALA A 81 -12.34 -13.75 -0.64
C ALA A 81 -12.89 -14.97 0.11
N ALA A 82 -12.27 -16.14 -0.08
CA ALA A 82 -12.59 -17.30 0.74
C ALA A 82 -12.21 -17.03 2.20
N ARG A 83 -11.01 -16.46 2.40
CA ARG A 83 -10.49 -16.00 3.68
C ARG A 83 -10.33 -14.49 3.67
N SER A 84 -11.14 -13.79 4.46
CA SER A 84 -11.08 -12.32 4.54
C SER A 84 -10.06 -11.85 5.57
N VAL A 85 -9.49 -10.68 5.33
CA VAL A 85 -8.65 -9.97 6.29
C VAL A 85 -9.45 -8.87 6.98
N LEU A 86 -9.00 -8.43 8.16
CA LEU A 86 -9.41 -7.13 8.67
C LEU A 86 -8.67 -6.06 7.89
N LEU A 87 -9.38 -5.28 7.06
CA LEU A 87 -8.80 -4.18 6.29
C LEU A 87 -8.78 -2.92 7.17
N LEU A 88 -7.64 -2.25 7.28
CA LEU A 88 -7.51 -0.96 7.97
C LEU A 88 -7.13 0.12 6.95
N LEU A 89 -7.78 1.28 7.05
CA LEU A 89 -7.29 2.53 6.45
C LEU A 89 -6.80 3.41 7.58
N THR A 90 -5.51 3.72 7.60
CA THR A 90 -4.90 4.61 8.61
C THR A 90 -4.51 5.93 7.98
N SER A 91 -4.33 6.97 8.80
CA SER A 91 -4.07 8.34 8.34
C SER A 91 -5.11 8.82 7.32
N HIS A 92 -6.37 8.40 7.47
CA HIS A 92 -7.45 8.75 6.56
C HIS A 92 -7.89 10.20 6.77
N SER A 93 -7.21 11.11 6.06
CA SER A 93 -7.41 12.56 6.15
C SER A 93 -7.28 13.23 4.76
N GLY A 94 -7.17 14.56 4.74
CA GLY A 94 -6.78 15.31 3.54
C GLY A 94 -7.70 15.17 2.32
N GLN A 95 -7.06 15.16 1.14
CA GLN A 95 -7.74 15.07 -0.15
C GLN A 95 -8.43 13.71 -0.32
N LEU A 96 -7.83 12.61 0.15
CA LEU A 96 -8.41 11.27 0.07
C LEU A 96 -9.74 11.21 0.81
N LYS A 97 -9.78 11.64 2.08
CA LYS A 97 -11.01 11.66 2.88
C LYS A 97 -12.08 12.54 2.21
N THR A 98 -11.71 13.74 1.78
CA THR A 98 -12.63 14.66 1.09
C THR A 98 -13.21 14.04 -0.17
N ASN A 99 -12.37 13.36 -0.95
CA ASN A 99 -12.78 12.68 -2.18
C ASN A 99 -13.71 11.49 -1.91
N MET A 100 -13.45 10.71 -0.86
CA MET A 100 -14.30 9.59 -0.42
C MET A 100 -15.65 10.09 0.12
N ASP A 101 -15.66 11.12 0.99
CA ASP A 101 -16.88 11.73 1.53
C ASP A 101 -17.79 12.28 0.41
N THR A 102 -17.19 12.85 -0.64
CA THR A 102 -17.93 13.45 -1.75
C THR A 102 -18.50 12.41 -2.72
N HIS A 103 -17.73 11.36 -3.04
CA HIS A 103 -18.07 10.45 -4.14
C HIS A 103 -18.52 9.07 -3.70
N ASP A 104 -18.20 8.65 -2.48
CA ASP A 104 -18.51 7.32 -1.97
C ASP A 104 -18.77 7.32 -0.46
N ARG A 105 -19.62 8.23 0.03
CA ARG A 105 -20.01 8.28 1.46
C ARG A 105 -20.55 6.94 2.01
N GLY A 106 -20.90 5.99 1.12
CA GLY A 106 -21.22 4.62 1.47
C GLY A 106 -20.09 3.85 2.16
N TYR A 107 -18.82 4.31 2.06
CA TYR A 107 -17.68 3.69 2.74
C TYR A 107 -17.86 3.61 4.27
N LEU A 108 -18.62 4.54 4.86
CA LEU A 108 -18.97 4.53 6.29
C LEU A 108 -19.78 3.30 6.71
N ASN A 109 -20.42 2.62 5.76
CA ASN A 109 -21.23 1.43 6.02
C ASN A 109 -20.54 0.12 5.61
N TRP A 110 -19.29 0.19 5.16
CA TRP A 110 -18.53 -0.99 4.76
C TRP A 110 -18.28 -1.90 5.97
N LYS A 111 -18.26 -3.22 5.72
CA LYS A 111 -18.13 -4.26 6.76
C LYS A 111 -16.79 -4.95 6.66
N GLY A 112 -16.16 -5.25 7.80
CA GLY A 112 -14.82 -5.84 7.83
C GLY A 112 -13.72 -4.86 7.40
N ILE A 113 -13.97 -3.56 7.57
CA ILE A 113 -13.00 -2.49 7.39
C ILE A 113 -13.06 -1.55 8.58
N GLU A 114 -11.90 -1.03 8.99
CA GLU A 114 -11.77 0.05 9.97
C GLU A 114 -11.11 1.24 9.30
N VAL A 115 -11.76 2.41 9.39
CA VAL A 115 -11.25 3.66 8.82
C VAL A 115 -10.88 4.59 9.96
N ARG A 116 -9.58 4.89 10.07
CA ARG A 116 -8.94 5.56 11.20
C ARG A 116 -8.20 6.81 10.74
N GLY A 117 -8.26 7.87 11.54
CA GLY A 117 -7.53 9.12 11.28
C GLY A 117 -6.08 9.06 11.77
N GLU A 118 -5.83 8.20 12.75
CA GLU A 118 -4.56 7.92 13.41
C GLU A 118 -3.54 7.29 12.46
N ARG A 119 -2.26 7.50 12.76
CA ARG A 119 -1.15 6.87 12.03
C ARG A 119 -1.11 5.37 12.31
N VAL A 120 -0.42 4.59 11.47
CA VAL A 120 -0.44 3.11 11.57
C VAL A 120 0.18 2.63 12.88
N GLU A 121 1.24 3.28 13.33
CA GLU A 121 1.97 3.05 14.58
C GLU A 121 1.19 3.50 15.83
N GLU A 122 0.17 4.33 15.68
CA GLU A 122 -0.75 4.74 16.75
C GLU A 122 -1.95 3.79 16.83
N ALA A 123 -2.38 3.26 15.68
CA ALA A 123 -3.54 2.40 15.56
C ALA A 123 -3.27 0.92 15.90
N VAL A 124 -2.02 0.47 15.76
CA VAL A 124 -1.61 -0.93 15.91
C VAL A 124 -0.26 -1.00 16.62
N HIS A 125 -0.07 -2.00 17.48
CA HIS A 125 1.20 -2.23 18.15
C HIS A 125 2.31 -2.50 17.13
N THR A 126 3.42 -1.76 17.23
CA THR A 126 4.55 -1.82 16.29
C THR A 126 5.16 -3.21 16.16
N ALA A 127 5.15 -4.01 17.24
CA ALA A 127 5.62 -5.40 17.23
C ALA A 127 4.80 -6.33 16.31
N GLU A 128 3.58 -5.94 15.95
CA GLU A 128 2.70 -6.70 15.05
C GLU A 128 2.81 -6.24 13.60
N LEU A 129 3.49 -5.12 13.34
CA LEU A 129 3.56 -4.48 12.03
C LEU A 129 4.65 -5.11 11.15
N VAL A 130 4.30 -5.38 9.90
CA VAL A 130 5.24 -5.71 8.82
C VAL A 130 4.96 -4.76 7.65
N TYR A 131 5.85 -3.81 7.38
CA TYR A 131 5.71 -2.88 6.28
C TYR A 131 6.14 -3.52 4.95
N LEU A 132 5.22 -3.61 3.99
CA LEU A 132 5.50 -4.15 2.67
C LEU A 132 6.08 -3.08 1.75
N THR A 133 7.32 -3.30 1.31
CA THR A 133 8.04 -2.35 0.45
C THR A 133 8.96 -3.09 -0.52
N SER A 134 8.97 -2.68 -1.79
CA SER A 134 9.72 -3.35 -2.87
C SER A 134 11.23 -3.29 -2.69
N GLU A 135 11.72 -2.24 -2.03
CA GLU A 135 13.13 -1.96 -1.82
C GLU A 135 13.71 -2.71 -0.62
N SER A 136 12.88 -3.38 0.18
CA SER A 136 13.35 -4.11 1.36
C SER A 136 14.38 -5.18 0.98
N PRO A 137 15.48 -5.31 1.74
CA PRO A 137 16.41 -6.43 1.58
C PRO A 137 15.80 -7.76 2.04
N HIS A 138 14.78 -7.73 2.91
CA HIS A 138 14.13 -8.92 3.46
C HIS A 138 12.98 -9.37 2.57
N THR A 139 12.88 -10.67 2.34
CA THR A 139 11.83 -11.26 1.51
C THR A 139 10.78 -11.90 2.42
N LEU A 140 9.50 -11.60 2.16
CA LEU A 140 8.39 -12.12 2.95
C LEU A 140 8.21 -13.62 2.66
N ALA A 141 8.48 -14.45 3.66
CA ALA A 141 8.38 -15.91 3.54
C ALA A 141 6.93 -16.40 3.56
N SER A 142 6.13 -15.91 4.52
CA SER A 142 4.74 -16.32 4.72
C SER A 142 3.88 -15.19 5.31
N VAL A 143 2.57 -15.33 5.17
CA VAL A 143 1.57 -14.43 5.78
C VAL A 143 1.03 -15.09 7.06
N GLU A 144 1.33 -14.50 8.21
CA GLU A 144 1.04 -15.05 9.54
C GLU A 144 -0.21 -14.41 10.16
N SER A 145 -1.05 -15.23 10.79
CA SER A 145 -2.16 -14.75 11.61
C SER A 145 -1.66 -13.92 12.79
N GLY A 146 -2.41 -12.89 13.20
CA GLY A 146 -2.03 -11.98 14.27
C GLY A 146 -1.09 -10.85 13.85
N ARG A 147 -0.48 -10.91 12.66
CA ARG A 147 0.30 -9.79 12.09
C ARG A 147 -0.59 -8.77 11.38
N THR A 148 -0.04 -7.56 11.21
CA THR A 148 -0.61 -6.50 10.37
C THR A 148 0.37 -6.14 9.26
N TYR A 149 -0.01 -6.45 8.02
CA TYR A 149 0.77 -6.12 6.84
C TYR A 149 0.41 -4.73 6.33
N VAL A 150 1.38 -3.82 6.28
CA VAL A 150 1.16 -2.42 5.90
C VAL A 150 1.51 -2.22 4.43
N ILE A 151 0.59 -1.65 3.66
CA ILE A 151 0.79 -1.26 2.26
C ILE A 151 0.76 0.26 2.21
N GLY A 152 1.79 0.87 1.60
CA GLY A 152 1.80 2.31 1.38
C GLY A 152 0.66 2.74 0.45
N GLY A 153 -0.26 3.55 0.96
CA GLY A 153 -1.38 4.14 0.21
C GLY A 153 -0.90 5.27 -0.69
N LEU A 154 -0.08 4.94 -1.68
CA LEU A 154 0.60 5.92 -2.55
C LEU A 154 0.45 5.54 -4.02
N VAL A 155 0.08 6.51 -4.85
CA VAL A 155 0.07 6.41 -6.31
C VAL A 155 0.98 7.48 -6.88
N ASP A 156 2.26 7.15 -7.00
CA ASP A 156 3.31 8.10 -7.38
C ASP A 156 4.01 7.75 -8.69
N HIS A 157 3.62 6.66 -9.37
CA HIS A 157 4.35 6.15 -10.54
C HIS A 157 5.82 5.78 -10.25
N ASN A 158 6.15 5.44 -8.99
CA ASN A 158 7.49 5.13 -8.48
C ASN A 158 8.49 6.29 -8.62
N HIS A 159 8.04 7.52 -8.35
CA HIS A 159 8.92 8.69 -8.24
C HIS A 159 9.61 8.76 -6.88
N HIS A 160 8.95 8.32 -5.80
CA HIS A 160 9.45 8.33 -4.43
C HIS A 160 10.01 6.95 -4.03
N LYS A 161 11.08 6.52 -4.71
CA LYS A 161 11.72 5.23 -4.44
C LYS A 161 12.21 5.15 -2.99
N GLY A 162 11.94 4.02 -2.33
CA GLY A 162 12.40 3.76 -0.96
C GLY A 162 11.66 4.54 0.14
N LEU A 163 10.66 5.37 -0.19
CA LEU A 163 9.95 6.19 0.80
C LEU A 163 9.31 5.36 1.92
N THR A 164 8.63 4.27 1.56
CA THR A 164 7.98 3.38 2.54
C THR A 164 8.98 2.53 3.30
N LEU A 165 10.15 2.23 2.71
CA LEU A 165 11.25 1.55 3.40
C LEU A 165 11.84 2.46 4.47
N GLN A 166 12.18 3.70 4.09
CA GLN A 166 12.69 4.70 5.04
C GLN A 166 11.71 4.92 6.19
N LYS A 167 10.41 5.07 5.91
CA LYS A 167 9.39 5.20 6.96
C LYS A 167 9.38 3.99 7.90
N ALA A 168 9.50 2.76 7.36
CA ALA A 168 9.51 1.56 8.19
C ALA A 168 10.77 1.48 9.07
N GLU A 169 11.94 1.85 8.54
CA GLU A 169 13.20 1.93 9.27
C GLU A 169 13.15 2.98 10.38
N GLU A 170 12.60 4.17 10.10
CA GLU A 170 12.42 5.25 11.08
C GLU A 170 11.47 4.85 12.22
N LEU A 171 10.44 4.07 11.91
CA LEU A 171 9.52 3.52 12.92
C LEU A 171 10.10 2.32 13.68
N GLY A 172 11.22 1.74 13.21
CA GLY A 172 11.80 0.53 13.79
C GLY A 172 10.89 -0.69 13.68
N VAL A 173 10.05 -0.77 12.64
CA VAL A 173 9.13 -1.90 12.41
C VAL A 173 9.72 -2.90 11.42
N GLU A 174 9.28 -4.15 11.49
CA GLU A 174 9.66 -5.16 10.51
C GLU A 174 9.22 -4.71 9.09
N HIS A 175 10.03 -4.98 8.08
CA HIS A 175 9.70 -4.66 6.70
C HIS A 175 10.16 -5.77 5.76
N ALA A 176 9.40 -6.01 4.69
CA ALA A 176 9.72 -7.05 3.72
C ALA A 176 9.18 -6.71 2.31
N ARG A 177 9.84 -7.24 1.28
CA ARG A 177 9.34 -7.26 -0.09
C ARG A 177 8.59 -8.57 -0.35
N LEU A 178 7.66 -8.55 -1.30
CA LEU A 178 7.07 -9.80 -1.82
C LEU A 178 8.15 -10.64 -2.54
N PRO A 179 8.10 -11.98 -2.47
CA PRO A 179 9.08 -12.88 -3.11
C PRO A 179 8.92 -12.97 -4.63
N LEU A 180 8.75 -11.85 -5.33
CA LEU A 180 8.53 -11.86 -6.78
C LEU A 180 9.69 -12.53 -7.54
N ASP A 181 10.92 -12.29 -7.08
CA ASP A 181 12.15 -12.73 -7.73
C ASP A 181 12.31 -14.24 -7.78
N ASP A 182 11.69 -14.94 -6.83
CA ASP A 182 11.81 -16.39 -6.67
C ASP A 182 10.83 -17.15 -7.57
N TYR A 183 9.73 -16.51 -7.96
CA TYR A 183 8.61 -17.21 -8.62
C TYR A 183 8.28 -16.65 -10.02
N VAL A 184 8.57 -15.38 -10.28
CA VAL A 184 8.10 -14.70 -11.49
C VAL A 184 9.15 -13.82 -12.14
N LYS A 185 9.47 -14.09 -13.41
CA LYS A 185 10.20 -13.14 -14.27
C LYS A 185 9.22 -12.11 -14.80
N MET A 186 9.54 -10.82 -14.60
CA MET A 186 8.80 -9.70 -15.16
C MET A 186 9.74 -8.81 -15.98
N SER A 187 9.31 -8.39 -17.17
CA SER A 187 10.01 -7.38 -17.97
C SER A 187 9.78 -5.96 -17.45
N SER A 188 8.71 -5.77 -16.67
CA SER A 188 8.38 -4.50 -16.02
C SER A 188 9.00 -4.38 -14.63
N ARG A 189 9.06 -3.15 -14.11
CA ARG A 189 9.46 -2.85 -12.72
C ARG A 189 8.66 -3.68 -11.71
N LYS A 190 9.30 -4.07 -10.62
CA LYS A 190 8.75 -4.89 -9.53
C LYS A 190 7.98 -4.09 -8.47
N VAL A 191 7.51 -2.89 -8.84
CA VAL A 191 6.65 -2.05 -8.01
C VAL A 191 5.21 -2.29 -8.44
N LEU A 192 4.38 -2.74 -7.51
CA LEU A 192 2.98 -3.09 -7.73
C LEU A 192 2.06 -1.98 -7.21
N THR A 193 0.82 -1.93 -7.71
CA THR A 193 -0.20 -1.01 -7.18
C THR A 193 -0.76 -1.55 -5.87
N VAL A 194 -1.34 -0.67 -5.04
CA VAL A 194 -1.91 -1.02 -3.73
C VAL A 194 -2.86 -2.20 -3.83
N ASN A 195 -3.78 -2.17 -4.80
CA ASN A 195 -4.74 -3.25 -4.99
C ASN A 195 -4.10 -4.58 -5.42
N HIS A 196 -3.03 -4.56 -6.22
CA HIS A 196 -2.38 -5.82 -6.61
C HIS A 196 -1.65 -6.45 -5.42
N VAL A 197 -0.97 -5.66 -4.58
CA VAL A 197 -0.34 -6.18 -3.36
C VAL A 197 -1.41 -6.78 -2.45
N PHE A 198 -2.52 -6.08 -2.25
CA PHE A 198 -3.63 -6.56 -1.45
C PHE A 198 -4.26 -7.86 -2.00
N GLU A 199 -4.55 -7.90 -3.30
CA GLU A 199 -5.11 -9.08 -3.98
C GLU A 199 -4.16 -10.28 -3.92
N ILE A 200 -2.83 -10.05 -3.97
CA ILE A 200 -1.82 -11.09 -3.81
C ILE A 200 -1.85 -11.68 -2.39
N LEU A 201 -1.96 -10.85 -1.35
CA LEU A 201 -2.07 -11.34 0.03
C LEU A 201 -3.32 -12.21 0.22
N LEU A 202 -4.47 -11.77 -0.32
CA LEU A 202 -5.69 -12.58 -0.30
C LEU A 202 -5.54 -13.90 -1.05
N ALA A 203 -4.91 -13.86 -2.23
CA ALA A 203 -4.68 -15.07 -3.02
C ALA A 203 -3.71 -16.04 -2.32
N TYR A 204 -2.69 -15.52 -1.63
CA TYR A 204 -1.79 -16.34 -0.82
C TYR A 204 -2.51 -16.98 0.37
N LEU A 205 -3.39 -16.24 1.06
CA LEU A 205 -4.18 -16.79 2.17
C LEU A 205 -5.15 -17.91 1.73
N ASP A 206 -5.60 -17.86 0.47
CA ASP A 206 -6.45 -18.90 -0.12
C ASP A 206 -5.64 -20.12 -0.60
N LEU A 207 -4.48 -19.89 -1.21
CA LEU A 207 -3.70 -20.95 -1.88
C LEU A 207 -2.58 -21.56 -1.04
N GLY A 208 -2.03 -20.81 -0.09
CA GLY A 208 -0.79 -21.15 0.61
C GLY A 208 0.47 -21.13 -0.28
N ASP A 209 0.38 -20.60 -1.51
CA ASP A 209 1.45 -20.62 -2.52
C ASP A 209 1.63 -19.25 -3.18
N TRP A 210 2.86 -18.73 -3.13
CA TRP A 210 3.24 -17.46 -3.75
C TRP A 210 3.14 -17.49 -5.26
N ARG A 211 3.56 -18.58 -5.91
CA ARG A 211 3.54 -18.68 -7.37
C ARG A 211 2.12 -18.62 -7.90
N GLY A 212 1.22 -19.40 -7.32
CA GLY A 212 -0.20 -19.40 -7.61
C GLY A 212 -0.86 -18.04 -7.32
N ALA A 213 -0.49 -17.39 -6.23
CA ALA A 213 -0.99 -16.05 -5.89
C ALA A 213 -0.59 -15.02 -6.95
N PHE A 214 0.67 -15.01 -7.39
CA PHE A 214 1.14 -14.09 -8.41
C PHE A 214 0.47 -14.32 -9.76
N LEU A 215 0.35 -15.58 -10.21
CA LEU A 215 -0.29 -15.90 -11.49
C LEU A 215 -1.78 -15.61 -11.49
N ARG A 216 -2.45 -15.68 -10.34
CA ARG A 216 -3.87 -15.32 -10.21
C ARG A 216 -4.12 -13.82 -10.34
N VAL A 217 -3.20 -12.98 -9.85
CA VAL A 217 -3.44 -11.55 -9.66
C VAL A 217 -2.73 -10.68 -10.69
N LEU A 218 -1.51 -11.05 -11.09
CA LEU A 218 -0.72 -10.24 -12.01
C LEU A 218 -1.27 -10.38 -13.44
N PRO A 219 -1.61 -9.27 -14.12
CA PRO A 219 -2.22 -9.34 -15.45
C PRO A 219 -1.23 -9.81 -16.52
N ASP A 220 -1.72 -10.57 -17.51
CA ASP A 220 -0.95 -11.19 -18.60
C ASP A 220 0.04 -10.24 -19.32
N ARG A 221 -0.32 -8.95 -19.43
CA ARG A 221 0.52 -7.90 -20.02
C ARG A 221 1.87 -7.70 -19.32
N LYS A 222 2.03 -8.20 -18.08
CA LYS A 222 3.31 -8.20 -17.36
C LYS A 222 4.26 -9.32 -17.79
N GLN A 223 3.86 -10.17 -18.75
CA GLN A 223 4.64 -11.29 -19.29
C GLN A 223 5.25 -12.13 -18.17
N VAL A 224 4.41 -12.48 -17.20
CA VAL A 224 4.82 -13.27 -16.05
C VAL A 224 5.14 -14.68 -16.54
N VAL A 225 6.42 -14.97 -16.70
CA VAL A 225 6.88 -16.33 -16.99
C VAL A 225 7.30 -16.95 -15.65
N PRO A 226 6.71 -18.08 -15.26
CA PRO A 226 7.16 -18.79 -14.08
C PRO A 226 8.62 -19.19 -14.20
N ILE A 227 9.38 -19.07 -13.12
CA ILE A 227 10.75 -19.57 -13.09
C ILE A 227 10.67 -21.10 -12.98
N THR A 228 11.13 -21.81 -14.02
CA THR A 228 11.37 -23.25 -13.98
C THR A 228 12.76 -23.46 -13.40
N HIS A 229 12.86 -23.98 -12.18
CA HIS A 229 14.10 -24.65 -11.76
C HIS A 229 14.15 -25.98 -12.49
N GLU A 230 14.95 -26.08 -13.56
CA GLU A 230 15.27 -27.39 -14.12
C GLU A 230 16.05 -28.16 -13.04
N ALA A 231 15.40 -29.19 -12.49
CA ALA A 231 16.09 -30.19 -11.70
C ALA A 231 17.15 -30.84 -12.60
N SER A 232 18.41 -30.74 -12.21
CA SER A 232 19.47 -31.52 -12.84
C SER A 232 19.08 -33.01 -12.80
N PRO A 233 19.28 -33.76 -13.89
CA PRO A 233 18.93 -35.18 -13.90
C PRO A 233 19.71 -35.90 -12.80
N PRO A 234 19.10 -36.89 -12.11
CA PRO A 234 19.79 -37.62 -11.07
C PRO A 234 21.03 -38.31 -11.68
N ALA A 235 22.19 -38.08 -11.07
CA ALA A 235 23.38 -38.84 -11.38
C ALA A 235 23.08 -40.32 -11.12
N THR A 236 23.05 -41.12 -12.19
CA THR A 236 23.02 -42.57 -12.11
C THR A 236 24.33 -43.03 -11.48
N SER A 237 24.24 -43.60 -10.29
CA SER A 237 25.32 -44.33 -9.64
C SER A 237 25.53 -45.67 -10.36
N ASP A 238 26.59 -45.76 -11.17
CA ASP A 238 27.13 -47.03 -11.63
C ASP A 238 28.50 -47.25 -10.96
N GLU A 239 28.51 -48.12 -9.94
CA GLU A 239 29.72 -48.81 -9.49
C GLU A 239 29.96 -50.04 -10.38
N ASN A 240 31.09 -50.08 -11.11
CA ASN A 240 32.05 -51.19 -11.11
C ASN A 240 33.06 -51.09 -12.26
N GLY A 241 34.34 -51.43 -11.97
CA GLY A 241 35.21 -52.07 -12.96
C GLY A 241 36.61 -51.49 -13.15
N CYS A 242 37.54 -51.99 -12.34
CA CYS A 242 38.99 -51.76 -12.38
C CYS A 242 39.68 -52.18 -13.71
N ARG A 243 40.67 -51.40 -14.19
CA ARG A 243 42.06 -51.79 -14.59
C ARG A 243 42.65 -50.88 -15.68
N GLY A 244 43.92 -50.48 -15.50
CA GLY A 244 44.82 -50.23 -16.65
C GLY A 244 45.63 -48.93 -16.64
N ALA A 245 46.82 -49.02 -16.05
CA ALA A 245 48.07 -48.24 -16.23
C ALA A 245 48.19 -47.13 -17.32
N ALA A 246 48.83 -46.03 -16.90
CA ALA A 246 50.09 -45.43 -17.43
C ALA A 246 50.07 -43.95 -17.88
N ALA A 247 51.10 -43.24 -17.37
CA ALA A 247 51.85 -42.11 -17.94
C ALA A 247 51.28 -40.67 -17.95
N VAL A 248 51.70 -39.92 -16.92
CA VAL A 248 52.46 -38.64 -16.96
C VAL A 248 52.40 -37.80 -18.25
N VAL A 249 51.89 -36.56 -18.17
CA VAL A 249 52.61 -35.31 -18.57
C VAL A 249 52.09 -34.13 -17.73
N VAL A 250 53.01 -33.49 -17.00
CA VAL A 250 52.86 -32.21 -16.31
C VAL A 250 53.06 -31.07 -17.32
N LYS A 251 52.25 -30.00 -17.25
CA LYS A 251 52.74 -28.65 -17.57
C LYS A 251 51.99 -27.60 -16.77
N ASP A 252 52.65 -27.19 -15.70
CA ASP A 252 52.43 -25.93 -14.99
C ASP A 252 52.56 -24.73 -15.93
N ARG A 253 51.75 -23.70 -15.66
CA ARG A 253 52.26 -22.33 -15.68
C ARG A 253 51.43 -21.42 -14.78
N GLU A 254 51.93 -21.27 -13.56
CA GLU A 254 51.77 -20.05 -12.78
C GLU A 254 52.32 -18.85 -13.57
N ARG A 255 51.73 -17.66 -13.39
CA ARG A 255 52.48 -16.41 -13.38
C ARG A 255 51.99 -15.51 -12.25
N ARG A 256 52.92 -15.28 -11.32
CA ARG A 256 52.91 -14.26 -10.27
C ARG A 256 53.09 -12.84 -10.83
N CYS A 257 52.64 -11.93 -9.97
CA CYS A 257 52.90 -10.51 -9.78
C CYS A 257 54.31 -9.97 -10.13
N ARG A 258 54.33 -8.67 -10.49
CA ARG A 258 55.30 -7.58 -10.20
C ARG A 258 54.59 -6.30 -10.69
N ASP A 259 54.25 -5.29 -9.89
CA ASP A 259 55.03 -4.40 -9.01
C ASP A 259 56.03 -3.49 -9.77
N ASP A 260 55.90 -2.19 -9.50
CA ASP A 260 56.69 -0.98 -9.85
C ASP A 260 55.69 0.21 -9.90
N GLY A 261 55.72 1.30 -9.12
CA GLY A 261 56.76 1.84 -8.24
C GLY A 261 57.17 3.27 -8.66
N GLY A 262 56.60 4.30 -8.00
CA GLY A 262 57.15 5.68 -7.82
C GLY A 262 57.11 6.68 -9.00
N ASP A 263 57.19 8.00 -8.84
CA ASP A 263 57.14 8.93 -7.69
C ASP A 263 57.19 10.40 -8.22
N ALA A 264 56.90 11.38 -7.34
CA ALA A 264 57.44 12.75 -7.29
C ALA A 264 56.80 13.98 -8.04
N ALA A 265 56.32 14.91 -7.19
CA ALA A 265 56.68 16.34 -7.07
C ALA A 265 56.02 17.45 -7.95
N GLY A 266 55.45 18.46 -7.27
CA GLY A 266 55.03 19.78 -7.79
C GLY A 266 56.19 20.77 -8.01
N PRO A 267 55.94 22.07 -8.27
CA PRO A 267 55.56 23.00 -7.20
C PRO A 267 54.61 24.17 -7.57
N GLN A 268 54.28 24.97 -6.55
CA GLN A 268 53.37 26.12 -6.45
C GLN A 268 53.89 27.43 -7.08
N THR A 269 52.98 28.41 -7.24
CA THR A 269 53.06 29.88 -6.91
C THR A 269 52.05 30.62 -7.81
N GLY A 270 51.30 31.68 -7.45
CA GLY A 270 51.07 32.49 -6.25
C GLY A 270 49.95 33.53 -6.55
N GLY A 271 49.27 34.04 -5.52
CA GLY A 271 48.48 35.30 -5.59
C GLY A 271 49.41 36.53 -5.57
N PRO A 272 48.99 37.77 -5.16
CA PRO A 272 47.73 38.16 -4.49
C PRO A 272 47.14 39.54 -4.94
N GLY A 273 46.06 40.01 -4.29
CA GLY A 273 45.80 41.46 -4.14
C GLY A 273 44.33 41.90 -3.98
N VAL A 274 43.75 41.89 -2.76
CA VAL A 274 43.46 43.04 -1.85
C VAL A 274 42.23 43.92 -2.21
N ASN A 275 41.12 43.71 -1.47
CA ASN A 275 40.37 44.60 -0.52
C ASN A 275 40.52 46.15 -0.61
N PRO A 276 39.81 46.97 0.21
CA PRO A 276 38.45 46.94 0.79
C PRO A 276 37.76 48.35 0.75
N LYS A 277 36.55 48.51 1.35
CA LYS A 277 36.11 49.68 2.16
C LYS A 277 34.65 49.46 2.62
N ARG A 278 34.40 49.36 3.95
CA ARG A 278 34.01 50.43 4.93
C ARG A 278 32.56 50.90 4.72
N SER A 279 31.74 51.24 5.72
CA SER A 279 31.75 51.23 7.19
C SER A 279 30.41 51.83 7.64
N GLU A 280 29.98 51.54 8.89
CA GLU A 280 29.15 52.42 9.76
C GLU A 280 27.69 52.68 9.29
N SER A 281 26.64 52.86 10.10
CA SER A 281 26.42 53.08 11.54
C SER A 281 24.90 53.11 11.82
N VAL A 282 24.50 52.76 13.07
CA VAL A 282 23.30 53.16 13.86
C VAL A 282 22.10 53.90 13.23
N ASN A 283 20.87 53.45 13.54
CA ASN A 283 19.92 54.19 14.40
C ASN A 283 18.64 53.39 14.74
N ALA A 284 17.98 53.82 15.81
CA ALA A 284 16.98 53.14 16.61
C ALA A 284 15.51 53.50 16.28
N GLU A 285 14.61 52.73 16.90
CA GLU A 285 13.22 53.02 17.33
C GLU A 285 12.11 53.25 16.28
N THR A 286 11.05 52.41 16.33
CA THR A 286 9.74 52.77 16.94
C THR A 286 8.66 51.69 16.73
N GLY A 287 8.02 51.28 17.83
CA GLY A 287 6.55 51.23 17.97
C GLY A 287 5.73 50.07 17.37
N GLY A 288 4.96 49.39 18.22
CA GLY A 288 3.62 48.91 17.86
C GLY A 288 3.28 47.44 18.14
N SER A 289 3.24 47.05 19.42
CA SER A 289 2.60 45.81 19.87
C SER A 289 1.09 46.06 20.06
N LEU A 290 0.23 45.28 19.39
CA LEU A 290 -1.20 45.19 19.70
C LEU A 290 -1.46 43.87 20.42
N GLY A 291 -1.66 43.97 21.74
CA GLY A 291 -2.25 42.94 22.56
C GLY A 291 -3.78 42.94 22.40
N LEU A 292 -4.37 41.75 22.44
CA LEU A 292 -5.79 41.54 22.72
C LEU A 292 -5.88 40.42 23.76
N GLU A 293 -6.05 40.84 25.01
CA GLU A 293 -6.61 40.03 26.09
C GLU A 293 -8.11 39.82 25.85
N MET A 294 -8.64 38.64 26.16
CA MET A 294 -9.97 38.49 26.76
C MET A 294 -9.97 37.29 27.70
N GLY A 295 -10.11 37.58 28.99
CA GLY A 295 -10.44 36.63 30.03
C GLY A 295 -11.94 36.60 30.35
N ASP A 296 -12.30 35.50 31.02
CA ASP A 296 -13.39 35.30 31.98
C ASP A 296 -14.87 35.33 31.52
N GLY A 297 -15.40 34.11 31.36
CA GLY A 297 -16.28 33.49 32.35
C GLY A 297 -17.62 34.15 32.67
N MET A 298 -18.73 33.48 32.30
CA MET A 298 -20.00 33.57 33.04
C MET A 298 -20.80 32.26 32.95
N ASN A 299 -21.04 31.71 34.12
CA ASN A 299 -21.86 30.55 34.46
C ASN A 299 -23.32 30.99 34.58
N LEU A 300 -24.25 30.30 33.92
CA LEU A 300 -25.69 30.38 34.20
C LEU A 300 -26.31 28.99 34.03
N GLY A 301 -26.64 28.36 35.16
CA GLY A 301 -27.52 27.21 35.22
C GLY A 301 -28.99 27.60 35.02
N LYS A 302 -29.78 26.63 34.55
CA LYS A 302 -31.23 26.43 34.74
C LYS A 302 -31.61 25.18 33.95
N SER A 303 -31.86 24.05 34.61
CA SER A 303 -33.12 23.64 35.26
C SER A 303 -33.96 22.71 34.37
N LYS A 304 -34.05 21.46 34.85
CA LYS A 304 -35.06 20.40 34.67
C LYS A 304 -36.29 20.75 33.80
N SER A 305 -36.56 19.85 32.85
CA SER A 305 -37.92 19.49 32.42
C SER A 305 -37.98 17.98 32.24
N VAL A 306 -38.61 17.33 33.21
CA VAL A 306 -39.12 15.95 33.16
C VAL A 306 -40.41 15.98 32.33
N ASN A 307 -40.67 14.94 31.54
CA ASN A 307 -42.02 14.42 31.33
C ASN A 307 -42.00 12.97 30.81
N PRO A 308 -43.05 12.18 31.09
CA PRO A 308 -42.94 10.75 31.37
C PRO A 308 -43.62 9.86 30.34
N GLU A 309 -43.35 8.56 30.51
CA GLU A 309 -44.17 7.37 30.26
C GLU A 309 -45.35 7.46 29.28
N MET A 310 -45.28 6.61 28.24
CA MET A 310 -46.46 6.00 27.63
C MET A 310 -46.42 4.52 27.97
N GLY A 311 -47.25 4.14 28.94
CA GLY A 311 -47.57 2.76 29.30
C GLY A 311 -48.58 2.14 28.34
N GLU A 312 -48.62 0.80 28.39
CA GLU A 312 -49.41 -0.11 27.58
C GLU A 312 -50.92 -0.14 27.88
N THR A 313 -51.64 -0.88 27.03
CA THR A 313 -52.98 -1.51 27.19
C THR A 313 -54.23 -0.65 27.06
N GLN A 314 -54.95 -0.80 25.94
CA GLN A 314 -56.02 -1.80 25.73
C GLN A 314 -56.22 -2.02 24.22
#